data_AF-A0A970HRW0-F1
#
_entry.id   AF-A0A970HRW0-F1
#
_cell.length_a   1.000
_cell.length_b   1.000
_cell.length_c   1.000
_cell.angle_alpha   90.00
_cell.angle_beta   90.00
_cell.angle_gamma   90.00
#
_symmetry.space_group_name_H-M   'P 1'
#
loop_
_entity.id
_entity.type
_entity.pdbx_description
1 polymer ?
#
loop_
_entity_poly.entity_id
_entity_poly.type
_entity_poly.pdbx_seq_one_letter_code
_entity_poly.pdbx_strand_id
1 'polypeptide(L)'
;MEVGAVGGAGTRAETAAAQRMEAAVRRAQDRLEAERDLQRLREAAADFEALFLQQLFSVMRRSVPQGGLFEKSFARQTYEDMFFEELAKVSAQAGGLGLADMLMEQLGKAVYDLK
;
A
#
# COMPACT_ATOMS: atom_id res chain seq x y z
N MET A 1 -55.01 -25.44 -34.27
CA MET A 1 -55.09 -24.18 -33.50
C MET A 1 -54.04 -24.26 -32.41
N GLU A 2 -53.18 -23.26 -32.36
CA GLU A 2 -51.82 -23.31 -31.81
C GLU A 2 -51.70 -23.39 -30.28
N VAL A 3 -50.71 -24.19 -29.88
CA VAL A 3 -49.66 -24.06 -28.84
C VAL A 3 -49.74 -22.86 -27.87
N GLY A 4 -49.49 -23.12 -26.58
CA GLY A 4 -48.94 -22.08 -25.70
C GLY A 4 -49.13 -22.28 -24.19
N ALA A 5 -48.55 -23.33 -23.60
CA ALA A 5 -48.46 -23.43 -22.13
C ALA A 5 -47.29 -24.31 -21.67
N VAL A 6 -46.05 -23.84 -21.86
CA VAL A 6 -44.88 -24.35 -21.14
C VAL A 6 -43.95 -23.17 -20.85
N GLY A 7 -43.75 -22.84 -19.57
CA GLY A 7 -42.70 -21.89 -19.15
C GLY A 7 -43.13 -20.97 -18.01
N GLY A 8 -42.86 -21.33 -16.76
CA GLY A 8 -43.11 -20.43 -15.63
C GLY A 8 -42.44 -20.81 -14.32
N ALA A 9 -42.19 -22.10 -14.08
CA ALA A 9 -41.52 -22.59 -12.87
C ALA A 9 -39.99 -22.73 -13.03
N GLY A 10 -39.50 -23.14 -14.22
CA GLY A 10 -38.05 -23.28 -14.47
C GLY A 10 -37.29 -21.95 -14.51
N THR A 11 -37.91 -20.90 -15.06
CA THR A 11 -37.24 -19.63 -15.34
C THR A 11 -36.98 -18.77 -14.10
N ARG A 12 -37.81 -18.83 -13.04
CA ARG A 12 -37.61 -18.04 -11.80
C ARG A 12 -36.50 -18.58 -10.91
N ALA A 13 -36.38 -19.89 -10.81
CA ALA A 13 -35.30 -20.52 -10.04
C ALA A 13 -33.94 -20.31 -10.74
N GLU A 14 -33.91 -20.44 -12.06
CA GLU A 14 -32.72 -20.20 -12.90
C GLU A 14 -32.29 -18.72 -12.88
N THR A 15 -33.22 -17.77 -12.96
CA THR A 15 -32.92 -16.33 -12.85
C THR A 15 -32.44 -15.93 -11.45
N ALA A 16 -33.00 -16.49 -10.39
CA ALA A 16 -32.51 -16.25 -9.03
C ALA A 16 -31.09 -16.81 -8.81
N ALA A 17 -30.77 -17.95 -9.45
CA ALA A 17 -29.42 -18.52 -9.42
C ALA A 17 -28.41 -17.64 -10.18
N ALA A 18 -28.79 -17.14 -11.36
CA ALA A 18 -27.96 -16.21 -12.15
C ALA A 18 -27.68 -14.91 -11.40
N GLN A 19 -28.70 -14.30 -10.78
CA GLN A 19 -28.55 -13.07 -9.99
C GLN A 19 -27.63 -13.24 -8.77
N ARG A 20 -27.70 -14.41 -8.10
CA ARG A 20 -26.80 -14.73 -6.98
C ARG A 20 -25.36 -14.89 -7.44
N MET A 21 -25.16 -15.52 -8.60
CA MET A 21 -23.84 -15.65 -9.20
C MET A 21 -23.25 -14.29 -9.57
N GLU A 22 -24.02 -13.43 -10.25
CA GLU A 22 -23.61 -12.06 -10.58
C GLU A 22 -23.26 -11.23 -9.33
N ALA A 23 -24.08 -11.31 -8.29
CA ALA A 23 -23.81 -10.64 -7.02
C ALA A 23 -22.56 -11.20 -6.32
N ALA A 24 -22.29 -12.50 -6.43
CA ALA A 24 -21.08 -13.11 -5.89
C ALA A 24 -19.83 -12.67 -6.66
N VAL A 25 -19.90 -12.62 -7.99
CA VAL A 25 -18.82 -12.12 -8.85
C VAL A 25 -18.51 -10.66 -8.54
N ARG A 26 -19.53 -9.81 -8.41
CA ARG A 26 -19.34 -8.40 -8.08
C ARG A 26 -18.67 -8.21 -6.73
N ARG A 27 -19.11 -8.93 -5.69
CA ARG A 27 -18.46 -8.88 -4.36
C ARG A 27 -17.02 -9.39 -4.40
N ALA A 28 -16.71 -10.39 -5.23
CA ALA A 28 -15.34 -10.86 -5.40
C ALA A 28 -14.47 -9.79 -6.07
N GLN A 29 -15.00 -9.07 -7.07
CA GLN A 29 -14.32 -7.95 -7.70
C GLN A 29 -14.06 -6.80 -6.72
N ASP A 30 -15.08 -6.39 -5.96
CA ASP A 30 -14.95 -5.31 -4.96
C ASP A 30 -13.87 -5.63 -3.90
N ARG A 31 -13.80 -6.91 -3.46
CA ARG A 31 -12.76 -7.38 -2.53
C ARG A 31 -11.36 -7.33 -3.15
N LEU A 32 -11.21 -7.80 -4.38
CA LEU A 32 -9.92 -7.77 -5.09
C LEU A 32 -9.43 -6.33 -5.28
N GLU A 33 -10.33 -5.39 -5.55
CA GLU A 33 -9.99 -3.98 -5.64
C GLU A 33 -9.58 -3.41 -4.28
N ALA A 34 -10.33 -3.72 -3.21
CA ALA A 34 -9.96 -3.28 -1.86
C ALA A 34 -8.59 -3.82 -1.42
N GLU A 35 -8.28 -5.08 -1.72
CA GLU A 35 -6.96 -5.67 -1.47
C GLU A 35 -5.84 -4.94 -2.24
N ARG A 36 -6.08 -4.59 -3.50
CA ARG A 36 -5.13 -3.80 -4.30
C ARG A 36 -4.93 -2.40 -3.74
N ASP A 37 -6.01 -1.74 -3.32
CA ASP A 37 -5.94 -0.40 -2.73
C ASP A 37 -5.17 -0.41 -1.40
N LEU A 38 -5.39 -1.43 -0.56
CA LEU A 38 -4.63 -1.64 0.68
C LEU A 38 -3.14 -1.91 0.43
N GLN A 39 -2.82 -2.71 -0.59
CA GLN A 39 -1.43 -2.98 -0.95
C GLN A 39 -0.71 -1.69 -1.39
N ARG A 40 -1.37 -0.87 -2.23
CA ARG A 40 -0.85 0.43 -2.66
C ARG A 40 -0.66 1.39 -1.48
N LEU A 41 -1.62 1.40 -0.55
CA LEU A 41 -1.50 2.23 0.66
C LEU A 41 -0.30 1.80 1.51
N ARG A 42 -0.07 0.49 1.67
CA ARG A 42 1.07 -0.03 2.40
C ARG A 42 2.40 0.36 1.76
N GLU A 43 2.50 0.25 0.44
CA GLU A 43 3.69 0.67 -0.31
C GLU A 43 3.95 2.17 -0.14
N ALA A 44 2.92 3.00 -0.32
CA ALA A 44 3.05 4.45 -0.13
C ALA A 44 3.41 4.84 1.32
N ALA A 45 2.90 4.12 2.31
CA ALA A 45 3.21 4.35 3.72
C ALA A 45 4.69 4.00 4.04
N ALA A 46 5.20 2.89 3.48
CA ALA A 46 6.61 2.51 3.61
C ALA A 46 7.54 3.52 2.90
N ASP A 47 7.16 3.98 1.70
CA ASP A 47 7.92 5.01 0.99
C ASP A 47 7.96 6.33 1.76
N PHE A 48 6.85 6.72 2.38
CA PHE A 48 6.81 7.90 3.24
C PHE A 48 7.74 7.76 4.46
N GLU A 49 7.74 6.60 5.12
CA GLU A 49 8.65 6.34 6.23
C GLU A 49 10.12 6.36 5.78
N ALA A 50 10.43 5.85 4.58
CA ALA A 50 11.77 5.93 4.02
C ALA A 50 12.23 7.38 3.82
N LEU A 51 11.37 8.25 3.27
CA LEU A 51 11.68 9.68 3.13
C LEU A 51 11.91 10.35 4.50
N PHE A 52 11.11 10.00 5.50
CA PHE A 52 11.28 10.51 6.85
C PHE A 52 12.62 10.06 7.46
N LEU A 53 12.97 8.78 7.33
CA LEU A 53 14.25 8.23 7.79
C LEU A 53 15.43 8.88 7.08
N GLN A 54 15.35 9.11 5.77
CA GLN A 54 16.39 9.83 5.03
C GLN A 54 16.59 11.25 5.58
N GLN A 55 15.50 11.96 5.87
CA GLN A 55 15.57 13.29 6.46
C GLN A 55 16.14 13.23 7.89
N LEU A 56 15.76 12.24 8.68
CA LEU A 56 16.29 12.01 10.02
C LEU A 56 17.80 11.80 9.98
N PHE A 57 18.28 10.90 9.11
CA PHE A 57 19.71 10.64 8.94
C PHE A 57 20.47 11.88 8.45
N SER A 58 19.88 12.67 7.55
CA SER A 58 20.44 13.94 7.10
C SER A 58 20.64 14.93 8.26
N VAL A 59 19.65 15.04 9.16
CA VAL A 59 19.74 15.88 10.36
C VAL A 59 20.79 15.35 11.35
N MET A 60 20.80 14.04 11.60
CA MET A 60 21.82 13.40 12.45
C MET A 60 23.23 13.61 11.91
N ARG A 61 23.43 13.55 10.59
CA ARG A 61 24.74 13.81 9.98
C ARG A 61 25.17 15.27 10.15
N ARG A 62 24.23 16.20 10.03
CA ARG A 62 24.47 17.65 10.21
C ARG A 62 24.82 18.01 11.66
N SER A 63 24.36 17.22 12.64
CA SER A 63 24.68 17.46 14.05
C SER A 63 26.08 16.97 14.45
N VAL A 64 26.73 16.14 13.64
CA VAL A 64 28.13 15.74 13.85
C VAL A 64 29.05 16.91 13.44
N PRO A 65 29.91 17.42 14.34
CA PRO A 65 30.84 18.49 14.03
C PRO A 65 31.67 18.19 12.79
N GLN A 66 31.67 19.14 11.85
CA GLN A 66 32.49 19.06 10.64
C GLN A 66 33.92 19.48 11.02
N GLY A 67 34.74 18.54 11.45
CA GLY A 67 36.12 18.82 11.87
C GLY A 67 36.80 17.59 12.44
N GLY A 68 37.76 17.05 11.70
CA GLY A 68 38.59 15.93 12.10
C GLY A 68 39.93 16.00 11.37
N LEU A 69 40.83 15.05 11.67
CA LEU A 69 42.18 15.00 11.08
C LEU A 69 42.19 14.92 9.54
N PHE A 70 41.07 14.55 8.93
CA PHE A 70 40.89 14.43 7.48
C PHE A 70 39.72 15.28 6.99
N GLU A 71 39.93 16.02 5.91
CA GLU A 71 38.86 16.75 5.21
C GLU A 71 37.86 15.78 4.57
N LYS A 72 36.57 16.15 4.58
CA LYS A 72 35.54 15.39 3.86
C LYS A 72 35.66 15.66 2.36
N SER A 73 36.06 14.65 1.60
CA SER A 73 36.09 14.73 0.14
C SER A 73 34.67 14.77 -0.45
N PHE A 74 34.54 15.34 -1.65
CA PHE A 74 33.29 15.30 -2.42
C PHE A 74 32.80 13.86 -2.66
N ALA A 75 33.71 12.95 -3.01
CA ALA A 75 33.40 11.53 -3.20
C ALA A 75 32.80 10.87 -1.95
N ARG A 76 33.29 11.23 -0.75
CA ARG A 76 32.73 10.75 0.51
C ARG A 76 31.31 11.25 0.71
N GLN A 77 31.03 12.52 0.43
CA GLN A 77 29.69 13.08 0.59
C GLN A 77 28.68 12.37 -0.32
N THR A 78 29.04 12.17 -1.60
CA THR A 78 28.18 11.43 -2.55
C THR A 78 27.93 9.99 -2.10
N TYR A 79 28.97 9.29 -1.64
CA TYR A 79 28.80 7.93 -1.10
C TYR A 79 27.88 7.89 0.13
N GLU A 80 28.08 8.81 1.08
CA GLU A 80 27.23 8.92 2.27
C GLU A 80 25.77 9.17 1.89
N ASP A 81 25.50 10.07 0.95
CA ASP A 81 24.14 10.38 0.51
C ASP A 81 23.46 9.14 -0.11
N MET A 82 24.15 8.40 -0.98
CA MET A 82 23.65 7.13 -1.54
C MET A 82 23.46 6.05 -0.46
N PHE A 83 24.38 5.96 0.49
CA PHE A 83 24.32 4.99 1.59
C PHE A 83 23.12 5.25 2.49
N PHE A 84 22.89 6.50 2.88
CA PHE A 84 21.77 6.85 3.75
C PHE A 84 20.42 6.74 3.05
N GLU A 85 20.34 7.01 1.75
CA GLU A 85 19.13 6.75 0.96
C GLU A 85 18.74 5.27 1.02
N GLU A 86 19.69 4.38 0.77
CA GLU A 86 19.40 2.94 0.71
C GLU A 86 19.20 2.33 2.09
N LEU A 87 19.93 2.82 3.09
CA LEU A 87 19.67 2.49 4.49
C LEU A 87 18.23 2.88 4.88
N ALA A 88 17.78 4.07 4.50
CA ALA A 88 16.42 4.53 4.82
C ALA A 88 15.35 3.64 4.17
N LYS A 89 15.51 3.27 2.89
CA LYS A 89 14.59 2.36 2.20
C LYS A 89 14.53 0.98 2.86
N VAL A 90 15.69 0.37 3.13
CA VAL A 90 15.76 -0.97 3.76
C VAL A 90 15.21 -0.92 5.18
N SER A 91 15.51 0.14 5.95
CA SER A 91 14.97 0.31 7.30
C SER A 91 13.45 0.45 7.28
N ALA A 92 12.87 1.27 6.40
CA ALA A 92 11.42 1.42 6.28
C ALA A 92 10.72 0.11 5.89
N GLN A 93 11.28 -0.63 4.92
CA GLN A 93 10.75 -1.95 4.54
C GLN A 93 10.81 -2.98 5.67
N ALA A 94 11.79 -2.86 6.58
CA ALA A 94 11.90 -3.70 7.76
C ALA A 94 11.03 -3.25 8.95
N GLY A 95 10.19 -2.21 8.79
CA GLY A 95 9.31 -1.66 9.81
C GLY A 95 9.86 -0.43 10.55
N GLY A 96 11.10 -0.03 10.25
CA GLY A 96 11.66 1.28 10.59
C GLY A 96 11.35 1.80 12.00
N LEU A 97 10.58 2.88 12.04
CA LEU A 97 10.10 3.55 13.26
C LEU A 97 8.63 3.21 13.56
N GLY A 98 7.98 2.42 12.72
CA GLY A 98 6.56 2.07 12.79
C GLY A 98 5.62 3.13 12.23
N LEU A 99 6.13 4.13 11.49
CA LEU A 99 5.28 5.18 10.92
C LEU A 99 4.36 4.63 9.83
N ALA A 100 4.86 3.69 9.01
CA ALA A 100 4.05 3.03 8.00
C ALA A 100 2.87 2.27 8.64
N ASP A 101 3.10 1.58 9.76
CA ASP A 101 2.06 0.87 10.50
C ASP A 101 1.03 1.83 11.09
N MET A 102 1.47 2.94 11.69
CA MET A 102 0.55 3.97 12.19
C MET A 102 -0.34 4.54 11.08
N LEU A 103 0.23 4.80 9.89
CA LEU A 103 -0.55 5.25 8.73
C LEU A 103 -1.55 4.19 8.28
N MET A 104 -1.17 2.91 8.28
CA MET A 104 -2.08 1.81 7.96
C MET A 104 -3.21 1.68 8.99
N GLU A 105 -2.96 1.89 10.27
CA GLU A 105 -3.98 1.86 11.31
C GLU A 105 -5.03 2.96 11.15
N GLN A 106 -4.62 4.15 10.72
CA GLN A 106 -5.51 5.30 10.54
C GLN A 106 -6.21 5.28 9.18
N LEU A 107 -5.49 4.99 8.11
CA LEU A 107 -5.98 5.10 6.73
C LEU A 107 -6.52 3.78 6.18
N GLY A 108 -6.02 2.64 6.65
CA GLY A 108 -6.47 1.32 6.21
C GLY A 108 -7.94 1.05 6.55
N LYS A 109 -8.43 1.59 7.68
CA LYS A 109 -9.87 1.53 8.04
C LYS A 109 -10.74 2.27 7.02
N ALA A 110 -10.30 3.43 6.55
CA ALA A 110 -11.03 4.22 5.56
C ALA A 110 -11.16 3.50 4.20
N VAL A 111 -10.17 2.68 3.80
CA VAL A 111 -10.24 1.89 2.56
C VAL A 111 -11.33 0.80 2.64
N TYR A 112 -11.58 0.25 3.83
CA TYR A 112 -12.68 -0.70 4.06
C TYR A 112 -14.05 -0.02 4.19
N ASP A 113 -14.09 1.19 4.78
CA ASP A 113 -15.36 1.87 5.07
C ASP A 113 -15.94 2.64 3.85
N LEU A 114 -15.17 2.86 2.78
CA LEU A 114 -15.60 3.63 1.60
C LEU A 114 -16.31 2.82 0.49
N LYS A 115 -16.47 1.50 0.60
CA LYS A 115 -17.12 0.65 -0.42
C LYS A 115 -18.19 -0.25 0.18
#